data_AF-A0A7C4UTP6-F1
#
_entry.id   AF-A0A7C4UTP6-F1
#
_cell.length_a   1.000
_cell.length_b   1.000
_cell.length_c   1.000
_cell.angle_alpha   90.00
_cell.angle_beta   90.00
_cell.angle_gamma   90.00
#
_symmetry.space_group_name_H-M   'P 1'
#
loop_
_entity.id
_entity.type
_entity.pdbx_description
1 polymer ?
#
loop_
_entity_poly.entity_id
_entity_poly.type
_entity_poly.pdbx_seq_one_letter_code
_entity_poly.pdbx_strand_id
1 'polypeptide(L)'
;MNTTLERQSILPLPAGYTARGGSIDDYRIAFDLLNIHSQHLNGRNDLNDAELIRLDWLNEGFNPETDLHLVFAADGSLAAFAECWLNSEPPVHPWIFGCVHPDHWGRGIGSHIVTWAEDHARLALDKCAPELRVAP
;
A
#
# COMPACT_ATOMS: atom_id res chain seq x y z
N MET A 1 -15.12 -26.27 6.38
CA MET A 1 -14.12 -26.45 5.30
C MET A 1 -13.15 -25.30 5.45
N ASN A 2 -11.99 -25.55 6.04
CA ASN A 2 -10.97 -24.52 6.21
C ASN A 2 -10.26 -24.36 4.88
N THR A 3 -10.68 -23.38 4.09
CA THR A 3 -9.92 -22.93 2.93
C THR A 3 -8.68 -22.23 3.50
N THR A 4 -7.58 -22.97 3.65
CA THR A 4 -6.27 -22.34 3.79
C THR A 4 -6.07 -21.54 2.51
N LEU A 5 -6.33 -20.24 2.55
CA LEU A 5 -6.05 -19.34 1.44
C LEU A 5 -4.54 -19.39 1.25
N GLU A 6 -4.08 -20.08 0.21
CA GLU A 6 -2.68 -20.04 -0.14
C GLU A 6 -2.29 -18.59 -0.38
N ARG A 7 -1.28 -18.10 0.35
CA ARG A 7 -0.68 -16.79 0.12
C ARG A 7 -0.48 -16.58 -1.37
N GLN A 8 -0.96 -15.45 -1.88
CA GLN A 8 -0.72 -15.12 -3.27
C GLN A 8 0.79 -14.98 -3.45
N SER A 9 1.32 -15.51 -4.56
CA SER A 9 2.71 -15.26 -4.89
C SER A 9 2.85 -13.78 -5.24
N ILE A 10 3.32 -12.98 -4.28
CA ILE A 10 3.71 -11.59 -4.53
C ILE A 10 4.70 -11.60 -5.68
N LEU A 11 4.38 -10.89 -6.76
CA LEU A 11 5.21 -10.90 -7.96
C LEU A 11 6.58 -10.32 -7.63
N PRO A 12 7.70 -10.86 -8.13
CA PRO A 12 9.02 -10.36 -7.77
C PRO A 12 9.24 -8.94 -8.30
N LEU A 13 10.02 -8.15 -7.56
CA LEU A 13 10.49 -6.86 -8.06
C LEU A 13 11.51 -7.05 -9.20
N PRO A 14 11.55 -6.13 -10.17
CA PRO A 14 12.62 -6.08 -11.17
C PRO A 14 13.97 -5.82 -10.51
N ALA A 15 15.05 -6.21 -11.19
CA ALA A 15 16.41 -5.93 -10.72
C ALA A 15 16.65 -4.43 -10.50
N GLY A 16 17.35 -4.09 -9.42
CA GLY A 16 17.64 -2.70 -9.04
C GLY A 16 16.55 -2.03 -8.20
N TYR A 17 15.44 -2.73 -7.90
CA TYR A 17 14.44 -2.26 -6.94
C TYR A 17 14.50 -3.08 -5.65
N THR A 18 14.20 -2.44 -4.54
CA THR A 18 14.06 -3.06 -3.23
C THR A 18 12.75 -2.62 -2.60
N ALA A 19 12.22 -3.40 -1.65
CA ALA A 19 11.04 -3.00 -0.89
C ALA A 19 11.21 -3.24 0.60
N ARG A 20 10.48 -2.44 1.38
CA ARG A 20 10.37 -2.57 2.84
C ARG A 20 9.03 -2.02 3.32
N GLY A 21 8.69 -2.40 4.55
CA GLY A 21 7.69 -1.68 5.34
C GLY A 21 8.06 -0.21 5.52
N GLY A 22 7.06 0.60 5.86
CA GLY A 22 7.24 2.01 6.14
C GLY A 22 7.60 2.29 7.61
N SER A 23 7.73 3.57 7.90
CA SER A 23 7.87 4.14 9.24
C SER A 23 7.12 5.46 9.27
N ILE A 24 6.82 5.97 10.46
CA ILE A 24 6.13 7.26 10.58
C ILE A 24 6.92 8.42 9.94
N ASP A 25 8.25 8.29 9.82
CA ASP A 25 9.14 9.30 9.25
C ASP A 25 9.11 9.33 7.72
N ASP A 26 8.55 8.30 7.07
CA ASP A 26 8.46 8.21 5.60
C ASP A 26 7.35 9.10 4.99
N TYR A 27 6.55 9.78 5.82
CA TYR A 27 5.38 10.53 5.37
C TYR A 27 5.70 11.63 4.34
N ARG A 28 6.88 12.25 4.43
CA ARG A 28 7.32 13.28 3.47
C ARG A 28 7.65 12.69 2.11
N ILE A 29 8.37 11.57 2.07
CA ILE A 29 8.71 10.92 0.79
C ILE A 29 7.48 10.33 0.12
N ALA A 30 6.50 9.86 0.90
CA ALA A 30 5.19 9.47 0.40
C ALA A 30 4.44 10.68 -0.18
N PHE A 31 4.35 11.79 0.56
CA PHE A 31 3.71 13.04 0.10
C PHE A 31 4.26 13.50 -1.25
N ASP A 32 5.59 13.52 -1.40
CA ASP A 32 6.24 13.92 -2.64
C ASP A 32 5.85 12.99 -3.80
N LEU A 33 5.91 11.67 -3.61
CA LEU A 33 5.52 10.69 -4.62
C LEU A 33 4.04 10.82 -5.02
N LEU A 34 3.14 10.96 -4.04
CA LEU A 34 1.71 11.05 -4.29
C LEU A 34 1.38 12.29 -5.13
N ASN A 35 2.01 13.42 -4.85
CA ASN A 35 1.82 14.64 -5.63
C ASN A 35 2.49 14.57 -7.01
N ILE A 36 3.66 13.93 -7.15
CA ILE A 36 4.25 13.68 -8.48
C ILE A 36 3.28 12.83 -9.33
N HIS A 37 2.71 11.79 -8.74
CA HIS A 37 1.75 10.92 -9.39
C HIS A 37 0.47 11.67 -9.78
N SER A 38 -0.12 12.45 -8.86
CA SER A 38 -1.32 13.24 -9.14
C SER A 38 -1.05 14.28 -10.22
N GLN A 39 0.04 15.04 -10.12
CA GLN A 39 0.42 16.06 -11.09
C GLN A 39 0.54 15.49 -12.50
N HIS A 40 1.06 14.27 -12.63
CA HIS A 40 1.14 13.57 -13.91
C HIS A 40 -0.23 13.14 -14.45
N LEU A 41 -1.11 12.61 -13.61
CA LEU A 41 -2.43 12.09 -14.01
C LEU A 41 -3.48 13.17 -14.24
N ASN A 42 -3.51 14.19 -13.39
CA ASN A 42 -4.61 15.15 -13.32
C ASN A 42 -4.16 16.63 -13.46
N GLY A 43 -2.85 16.88 -13.57
CA GLY A 43 -2.29 18.22 -13.75
C GLY A 43 -2.31 19.09 -12.49
N ARG A 44 -2.57 18.53 -11.31
CA ARG A 44 -2.59 19.25 -10.03
C ARG A 44 -2.08 18.40 -8.86
N ASN A 45 -1.68 19.06 -7.78
CA ASN A 45 -1.45 18.39 -6.52
C ASN A 45 -2.78 18.00 -5.87
N ASP A 46 -2.86 16.78 -5.36
CA ASP A 46 -4.01 16.32 -4.55
C ASP A 46 -3.79 16.60 -3.06
N LEU A 47 -2.54 16.67 -2.61
CA LEU A 47 -2.18 16.95 -1.22
C LEU A 47 -1.48 18.31 -1.11
N ASN A 48 -1.85 19.09 -0.10
CA ASN A 48 -1.27 20.42 0.16
C ASN A 48 -0.42 20.48 1.44
N ASP A 49 -0.53 19.49 2.31
CA ASP A 49 0.20 19.39 3.57
C ASP A 49 0.62 17.93 3.82
N ALA A 50 1.92 17.71 3.99
CA ALA A 50 2.47 16.38 4.27
C ALA A 50 2.04 15.87 5.65
N GLU A 51 1.74 16.75 6.60
CA GLU A 51 1.30 16.35 7.94
C GLU A 51 -0.02 15.57 7.91
N LEU A 52 -0.85 15.73 6.88
CA LEU A 52 -2.07 14.93 6.73
C LEU A 52 -1.77 13.43 6.62
N ILE A 53 -0.73 13.06 5.85
CA ILE A 53 -0.29 11.65 5.75
C ILE A 53 0.20 11.16 7.11
N ARG A 54 0.99 11.98 7.82
CA ARG A 54 1.51 11.59 9.14
C ARG A 54 0.39 11.40 10.16
N LEU A 55 -0.63 12.27 10.12
CA LEU A 55 -1.80 12.17 10.99
C LEU A 55 -2.62 10.93 10.67
N ASP A 56 -2.79 10.59 9.38
CA ASP A 56 -3.45 9.35 8.99
C ASP A 56 -2.70 8.16 9.56
N TRP A 57 -1.39 8.05 9.35
CA TRP A 57 -0.60 6.92 9.85
C TRP A 57 -0.51 6.80 11.38
N LEU A 58 -0.94 7.82 12.12
CA LEU A 58 -1.08 7.77 13.58
C LEU A 58 -2.42 7.21 14.06
N ASN A 59 -3.38 6.97 13.15
CA ASN A 59 -4.67 6.42 13.51
C ASN A 59 -4.54 5.04 14.14
N GLU A 60 -5.40 4.76 15.11
CA GLU A 60 -5.43 3.48 15.79
C GLU A 60 -5.70 2.33 14.79
N GLY A 61 -4.97 1.24 14.97
CA GLY A 61 -5.11 0.05 14.14
C GLY A 61 -4.38 0.10 12.80
N PHE A 62 -3.59 1.15 12.53
CA PHE A 62 -2.66 1.22 11.41
C PHE A 62 -1.21 1.13 11.91
N ASN A 63 -0.41 0.27 11.29
CA ASN A 63 1.01 0.12 11.59
C ASN A 63 1.85 0.35 10.32
N PRO A 64 2.59 1.48 10.21
CA PRO A 64 3.43 1.76 9.05
C PRO A 64 4.41 0.65 8.67
N GLU A 65 4.93 -0.11 9.64
CA GLU A 65 5.88 -1.19 9.35
C GLU A 65 5.25 -2.35 8.57
N THR A 66 3.96 -2.60 8.77
CA THR A 66 3.26 -3.74 8.16
C THR A 66 2.25 -3.35 7.11
N ASP A 67 1.61 -2.19 7.27
CA ASP A 67 0.48 -1.75 6.46
C ASP A 67 0.90 -0.79 5.35
N LEU A 68 2.18 -0.44 5.29
CA LEU A 68 2.82 0.23 4.15
C LEU A 68 3.78 -0.70 3.43
N HIS A 69 3.89 -0.48 2.13
CA HIS A 69 4.87 -1.13 1.28
C HIS A 69 5.52 -0.12 0.38
N LEU A 70 6.80 0.15 0.66
CA LEU A 70 7.59 1.16 -0.03
C LEU A 70 8.58 0.47 -0.95
N VAL A 71 8.57 0.84 -2.24
CA VAL A 71 9.51 0.33 -3.23
C VAL A 71 10.51 1.43 -3.58
N PHE A 72 11.79 1.14 -3.43
CA PHE A 72 12.89 2.05 -3.71
C PHE A 72 13.66 1.64 -4.97
N ALA A 73 14.02 2.62 -5.78
CA ALA A 73 14.94 2.43 -6.90
C ALA A 73 16.40 2.36 -6.41
N ALA A 74 17.32 1.99 -7.30
CA ALA A 74 18.73 1.82 -6.98
C ALA A 74 19.43 3.11 -6.51
N ASP A 75 18.89 4.28 -6.85
CA ASP A 75 19.37 5.58 -6.40
C ASP A 75 18.80 6.02 -5.04
N GLY A 76 17.97 5.18 -4.42
CA GLY A 76 17.33 5.45 -3.13
C GLY A 76 16.03 6.28 -3.23
N SER A 77 15.60 6.68 -4.42
CA SER A 77 14.31 7.36 -4.60
C SER A 77 13.13 6.41 -4.41
N LEU A 78 12.02 6.94 -3.90
CA LEU A 78 10.78 6.18 -3.73
C LEU A 78 10.10 6.01 -5.09
N ALA A 79 10.13 4.78 -5.60
CA ALA A 79 9.61 4.44 -6.92
C ALA A 79 8.12 4.05 -6.90
N ALA A 80 7.65 3.49 -5.78
CA ALA A 80 6.25 3.18 -5.58
C ALA A 80 5.90 3.13 -4.09
N PHE A 81 4.60 3.30 -3.83
CA PHE A 81 3.99 3.30 -2.52
C PHE A 81 2.70 2.49 -2.60
N ALA A 82 2.43 1.67 -1.59
CA ALA A 82 1.11 1.13 -1.34
C ALA A 82 0.82 1.13 0.16
N GLU A 83 -0.44 1.32 0.50
CA GLU A 83 -0.98 1.18 1.83
C GLU A 83 -2.23 0.30 1.82
N CYS A 84 -2.41 -0.47 2.88
CA CYS A 84 -3.57 -1.33 3.04
C CYS A 84 -4.10 -1.24 4.46
N TRP A 85 -5.26 -0.63 4.60
CA TRP A 85 -5.92 -0.36 5.86
C TRP A 85 -6.87 -1.49 6.22
N LEU A 86 -6.65 -2.10 7.39
CA LEU A 86 -7.39 -3.27 7.89
C LEU A 86 -8.24 -2.96 9.13
N ASN A 87 -8.44 -1.68 9.46
CA ASN A 87 -9.06 -1.22 10.70
C ASN A 87 -10.57 -0.96 10.60
N SER A 88 -11.21 -1.31 9.48
CA SER A 88 -12.67 -1.25 9.35
C SER A 88 -13.35 -2.29 10.25
N GLU A 89 -14.44 -1.87 10.91
CA GLU A 89 -15.32 -2.74 11.69
C GLU A 89 -16.77 -2.56 11.19
N PRO A 90 -17.43 -3.62 10.66
CA PRO A 90 -16.90 -4.97 10.47
C PRO A 90 -15.72 -5.02 9.48
N PRO A 91 -14.86 -6.06 9.51
CA PRO A 91 -13.68 -6.20 8.65
C PRO A 91 -14.05 -6.55 7.19
N VAL A 92 -14.98 -5.77 6.63
CA VAL A 92 -15.46 -5.85 5.26
C VAL A 92 -14.85 -4.66 4.51
N HIS A 93 -14.18 -4.94 3.40
CA HIS A 93 -13.49 -3.94 2.55
C HIS A 93 -12.26 -3.26 3.17
N PRO A 94 -11.10 -3.97 3.24
CA PRO A 94 -9.81 -3.32 3.34
C PRO A 94 -9.70 -2.17 2.33
N TRP A 95 -9.27 -0.99 2.79
CA TRP A 95 -9.05 0.14 1.91
C TRP A 95 -7.59 0.12 1.44
N ILE A 96 -7.39 0.08 0.13
CA ILE A 96 -6.07 0.01 -0.49
C ILE A 96 -5.89 1.25 -1.35
N PHE A 97 -4.73 1.88 -1.19
CA PHE A 97 -4.26 2.88 -2.12
C PHE A 97 -2.81 2.60 -2.47
N GLY A 98 -2.42 2.93 -3.70
CA GLY A 98 -1.06 2.76 -4.13
C GLY A 98 -0.80 3.40 -5.48
N CYS A 99 0.43 3.84 -5.68
CA CYS A 99 0.85 4.45 -6.92
C CYS A 99 2.32 4.14 -7.23
N VAL A 100 2.67 4.32 -8.50
CA VAL A 100 4.04 4.21 -8.99
C VAL A 100 4.45 5.57 -9.53
N HIS A 101 5.69 5.97 -9.28
CA HIS A 101 6.27 7.17 -9.89
C HIS A 101 6.19 7.05 -11.43
N PRO A 102 5.73 8.08 -12.15
CA PRO A 102 5.55 8.03 -13.62
C PRO A 102 6.77 7.53 -14.40
N ASP A 103 7.98 7.98 -14.04
CA ASP A 103 9.23 7.56 -14.70
C ASP A 103 9.57 6.05 -14.52
N HIS A 104 8.89 5.37 -13.61
CA HIS A 104 9.04 3.96 -13.31
C HIS A 104 7.87 3.09 -13.82
N TRP A 105 6.93 3.67 -14.56
CA TRP A 105 5.82 2.92 -15.17
C TRP A 105 6.29 1.92 -16.23
N GLY A 106 5.48 0.89 -16.45
CA GLY A 106 5.76 -0.17 -17.45
C GLY A 106 6.87 -1.14 -17.06
N ARG A 107 7.40 -1.06 -15.83
CA ARG A 107 8.52 -1.90 -15.35
C ARG A 107 8.10 -3.09 -14.50
N GLY A 108 6.80 -3.26 -14.23
CA GLY A 108 6.28 -4.36 -13.39
C GLY A 108 6.14 -4.04 -11.89
N ILE A 109 6.55 -2.85 -11.44
CA ILE A 109 6.45 -2.43 -10.03
C ILE A 109 4.99 -2.32 -9.57
N GLY A 110 4.10 -1.82 -10.43
CA GLY A 110 2.66 -1.74 -10.14
C GLY A 110 2.06 -3.12 -9.85
N SER A 111 2.43 -4.13 -10.63
CA SER A 111 1.97 -5.50 -10.42
C SER A 111 2.48 -6.05 -9.08
N HIS A 112 3.74 -5.76 -8.72
CA HIS A 112 4.29 -6.12 -7.41
C HIS A 112 3.45 -5.54 -6.26
N ILE A 113 3.25 -4.21 -6.22
CA ILE A 113 2.55 -3.56 -5.11
C ILE A 113 1.07 -3.95 -5.02
N VAL A 114 0.40 -4.23 -6.14
CA VAL A 114 -0.98 -4.74 -6.14
C VAL A 114 -1.03 -6.14 -5.54
N THR A 115 -0.15 -7.05 -5.97
CA THR A 115 -0.15 -8.42 -5.41
C THR A 115 0.27 -8.45 -3.94
N TRP A 116 1.11 -7.51 -3.50
CA TRP A 116 1.39 -7.32 -2.07
C TRP A 116 0.14 -6.88 -1.32
N ALA A 117 -0.57 -5.86 -1.82
CA ALA A 117 -1.75 -5.32 -1.14
C ALA A 117 -2.91 -6.34 -1.09
N GLU A 118 -3.09 -7.14 -2.14
CA GLU A 118 -4.05 -8.25 -2.16
C GLU A 118 -3.71 -9.35 -1.14
N ASP A 119 -2.42 -9.69 -0.99
CA ASP A 119 -1.98 -10.66 0.03
C ASP A 119 -2.17 -10.10 1.44
N HIS A 120 -1.82 -8.82 1.67
CA HIS A 120 -1.99 -8.14 2.95
C HIS A 120 -3.46 -7.98 3.35
N ALA A 121 -4.33 -7.63 2.41
CA ALA A 121 -5.77 -7.50 2.65
C ALA A 121 -6.42 -8.77 3.20
N ARG A 122 -5.85 -9.95 2.94
CA ARG A 122 -6.36 -11.22 3.47
C ARG A 122 -6.20 -11.35 4.97
N LEU A 123 -5.28 -10.60 5.60
CA LEU A 123 -5.16 -10.55 7.06
C LEU A 123 -6.44 -10.04 7.74
N ALA A 124 -7.29 -9.30 7.04
CA ALA A 124 -8.62 -8.94 7.55
C ALA A 124 -9.50 -10.17 7.85
N LEU A 125 -9.29 -11.28 7.13
CA LEU A 125 -10.07 -12.51 7.33
C LEU A 125 -9.77 -13.17 8.69
N ASP A 126 -8.58 -12.94 9.26
CA ASP A 126 -8.25 -13.45 10.60
C ASP A 126 -9.09 -12.79 11.69
N LYS A 127 -9.68 -11.62 11.41
CA LYS A 127 -10.62 -10.92 12.29
C LYS A 127 -12.07 -11.40 12.11
N CYS A 128 -12.38 -12.14 11.04
CA CYS A 128 -13.71 -12.64 10.77
C CYS A 128 -14.01 -13.91 11.58
N ALA A 129 -15.23 -14.02 12.11
CA ALA A 129 -15.71 -15.29 12.64
C ALA A 129 -15.74 -16.36 11.51
N PRO A 130 -15.36 -17.63 11.77
CA PRO A 130 -15.25 -18.66 10.72
C PRO A 130 -16.54 -18.89 9.89
N GLU A 131 -17.69 -18.66 10.52
CA GLU A 131 -19.00 -18.86 9.91
C GLU A 131 -19.60 -17.57 9.32
N LEU A 132 -18.88 -16.44 9.40
CA LEU A 132 -19.33 -15.19 8.83
C LEU A 132 -19.50 -15.35 7.32
N ARG A 133 -20.62 -14.86 6.80
CA ARG A 133 -20.93 -14.80 5.38
C ARG A 133 -21.26 -13.35 5.06
N VAL A 134 -20.59 -12.81 4.06
CA VAL A 134 -20.86 -11.47 3.55
C VAL A 134 -21.60 -11.64 2.23
N ALA A 135 -22.77 -11.04 2.09
CA ALA A 135 -23.48 -10.95 0.83
C ALA A 135 -22.99 -9.68 0.09
N PRO A 136 -22.78 -9.75 -1.25
CA PRO A 136 -22.38 -8.59 -2.05
C PRO A 136 -23.49 -7.53 -2.16
#